data_AF-A0AAV7KJJ8-F1
#
_entry.id   AF-A0AAV7KJJ8-F1
#
_cell.length_a   1.000
_cell.length_b   1.000
_cell.length_c   1.000
_cell.angle_alpha   90.00
_cell.angle_beta   90.00
_cell.angle_gamma   90.00
#
_symmetry.space_group_name_H-M   'P 1'
#
loop_
_entity.id
_entity.type
_entity.pdbx_description
1 polymer ?
#
loop_
_entity_poly.entity_id
_entity_poly.type
_entity_poly.pdbx_seq_one_letter_code
_entity_poly.pdbx_strand_id
1 'polypeptide(L)'
;MIGYSDQMYKFVFIFILLIFLIFCFSSVESCTLGEYPYHTVILSEDTFVTYTGCESSNGELVNNYLLHLEISRGTDSVKTSRLYMASKVGSQFLQNLESIESVSKLSKRVIRILGMNPGPMTLQGTNTYLVGTGAKRLLIDTGSPDIAEYQSILRGVLEQTGISIERILLTHWHRDHVGGLRDVFNIAKPTPLLHKFISNNTSEGDNTFLPDGASYQYVSDGDEFQVEGATLRVLHTPGHTDDHMSILLKEENSMFCGDSILGQRSTTFEDLSSYMKSLELIKSYKPELLYPGHGIVIENAVTFLCEYIQHRNSRDEQILETLKKSENPLLIEELLSAIYSDISDNLLIAAKRNLLLHLGKLEEEKRICKIDNKWDIPQN
;
A
#
# COMPACT_ATOMS: atom_id res chain seq x y z
N MET A 1 -14.21 -14.37 41.10
CA MET A 1 -14.54 -14.80 39.72
C MET A 1 -15.60 -13.86 39.17
N ILE A 2 -15.46 -13.46 37.89
CA ILE A 2 -16.19 -12.41 37.15
C ILE A 2 -15.76 -10.99 37.55
N GLY A 3 -15.17 -10.11 36.73
CA GLY A 3 -14.75 -10.16 35.33
C GLY A 3 -14.18 -8.78 34.95
N TYR A 4 -12.85 -8.62 34.99
CA TYR A 4 -12.14 -7.37 34.63
C TYR A 4 -11.95 -7.18 33.11
N SER A 5 -12.63 -8.00 32.28
CA SER A 5 -12.43 -8.02 30.83
C SER A 5 -13.10 -6.84 30.11
N ASP A 6 -14.30 -6.42 30.51
CA ASP A 6 -15.10 -5.48 29.69
C ASP A 6 -14.62 -4.03 29.71
N GLN A 7 -13.93 -3.60 30.78
CA GLN A 7 -13.35 -2.26 30.82
C GLN A 7 -12.04 -2.16 30.04
N MET A 8 -11.24 -3.22 29.98
CA MET A 8 -10.04 -3.25 29.13
C MET A 8 -10.41 -3.24 27.65
N TYR A 9 -11.43 -3.98 27.24
CA TYR A 9 -11.90 -3.95 25.85
C TYR A 9 -12.42 -2.57 25.44
N LYS A 10 -13.17 -1.88 26.32
CA LYS A 10 -13.60 -0.49 26.06
C LYS A 10 -12.41 0.49 25.96
N PHE A 11 -11.37 0.30 26.76
CA PHE A 11 -10.17 1.15 26.72
C PHE A 11 -9.34 0.92 25.44
N VAL A 12 -9.17 -0.34 25.04
CA VAL A 12 -8.47 -0.72 23.79
C VAL A 12 -9.29 -0.27 22.57
N PHE A 13 -10.62 -0.34 22.62
CA PHE A 13 -11.50 0.09 21.55
C PHE A 13 -11.49 1.61 21.36
N ILE A 14 -11.57 2.38 22.46
CA ILE A 14 -11.41 3.84 22.45
C ILE A 14 -10.03 4.23 21.92
N PHE A 15 -9.00 3.46 22.25
CA PHE A 15 -7.62 3.68 21.82
C PHE A 15 -7.38 3.40 20.33
N ILE A 16 -7.95 2.34 19.77
CA ILE A 16 -7.93 2.06 18.32
C ILE A 16 -8.73 3.12 17.55
N LEU A 17 -9.88 3.56 18.10
CA LEU A 17 -10.68 4.63 17.52
C LEU A 17 -9.93 5.97 17.52
N LEU A 18 -9.14 6.25 18.56
CA LEU A 18 -8.27 7.44 18.66
C LEU A 18 -7.13 7.43 17.65
N ILE A 19 -6.44 6.29 17.46
CA ILE A 19 -5.43 6.15 16.39
C ILE A 19 -6.07 6.36 15.02
N PHE A 20 -7.26 5.79 14.79
CA PHE A 20 -7.97 5.95 13.52
C PHE A 20 -8.45 7.39 13.28
N LEU A 21 -8.87 8.10 14.34
CA LEU A 21 -9.26 9.51 14.27
C LEU A 21 -8.06 10.44 14.04
N ILE A 22 -6.89 10.14 14.61
CA ILE A 22 -5.62 10.86 14.36
C ILE A 22 -5.22 10.81 12.88
N PHE A 23 -5.51 9.70 12.19
CA PHE A 23 -5.23 9.55 10.75
C PHE A 23 -6.34 10.10 9.84
N CYS A 24 -7.56 10.33 10.35
CA CYS A 24 -8.70 10.68 9.51
C CYS A 24 -9.27 12.09 9.70
N PHE A 25 -9.10 12.76 10.86
CA PHE A 25 -9.73 14.06 11.09
C PHE A 25 -8.90 15.02 11.96
N SER A 26 -8.60 16.18 11.37
CA SER A 26 -8.27 17.50 11.98
C SER A 26 -6.90 17.77 12.61
N SER A 27 -6.37 18.96 12.26
CA SER A 27 -5.19 19.71 12.73
C SER A 27 -4.38 19.09 13.88
N VAL A 28 -3.30 18.39 13.51
CA VAL A 28 -2.23 17.98 14.43
C VAL A 28 -1.27 19.15 14.58
N GLU A 29 -1.20 19.76 15.77
CA GLU A 29 -0.10 20.67 16.09
C GLU A 29 1.10 19.84 16.58
N SER A 30 2.21 19.95 15.86
CA SER A 30 3.48 19.34 16.26
C SER A 30 4.19 20.29 17.22
N CYS A 31 4.42 19.85 18.46
CA CYS A 31 5.10 20.63 19.48
C CYS A 31 6.33 19.86 19.99
N THR A 32 7.34 20.59 20.46
CA THR A 32 8.59 20.02 20.97
C THR A 32 8.76 20.31 22.47
N LEU A 33 9.10 19.30 23.28
CA LEU A 33 9.55 19.42 24.67
C LEU A 33 10.90 18.71 24.71
N GLY A 34 11.98 19.48 24.58
CA GLY A 34 13.32 18.90 24.42
C GLY A 34 13.50 18.16 23.08
N GLU A 35 14.26 17.06 23.10
CA GLU A 35 14.75 16.35 21.91
C GLU A 35 13.82 15.26 21.35
N TYR A 36 12.64 15.03 21.94
CA TYR A 36 11.71 13.98 21.50
C TYR A 36 10.43 14.57 20.92
N PRO A 37 10.03 14.19 19.68
CA PRO A 37 8.77 14.63 19.12
C PRO A 37 7.61 14.01 19.92
N TYR A 38 6.65 14.83 20.30
CA TYR A 38 5.39 14.38 20.88
C TYR A 38 4.24 14.97 20.07
N HIS A 39 3.12 14.25 20.07
CA HIS A 39 1.90 14.70 19.40
C HIS A 39 0.82 14.87 20.45
N THR A 40 0.12 16.00 20.38
CA THR A 40 -1.00 16.32 21.27
C THR A 40 -2.29 16.32 20.46
N VAL A 41 -3.29 15.58 20.94
CA VAL A 41 -4.64 15.54 20.37
C VAL A 41 -5.58 16.20 21.36
N ILE A 42 -6.21 17.31 20.96
CA ILE A 42 -7.19 18.02 21.79
C ILE A 42 -8.55 17.37 21.57
N LEU A 43 -9.13 16.80 22.64
CA LEU A 43 -10.43 16.12 22.60
C LEU A 43 -11.58 17.04 23.01
N SER A 44 -11.30 18.05 23.85
CA SER A 44 -12.22 19.13 24.24
C SER A 44 -11.43 20.31 24.85
N GLU A 45 -12.08 21.43 25.17
CA GLU A 45 -11.42 22.62 25.77
C GLU A 45 -10.55 22.29 26.99
N ASP A 46 -10.95 21.28 27.78
CA ASP A 46 -10.27 20.91 29.03
C ASP A 46 -9.64 19.51 29.00
N THR A 47 -9.55 18.85 27.84
CA THR A 47 -9.02 17.47 27.74
C THR A 47 -8.14 17.29 26.52
N PHE A 48 -6.90 16.89 26.76
CA PHE A 48 -5.92 16.60 25.71
C PHE A 48 -5.16 15.32 26.02
N VAL A 49 -4.73 14.64 24.95
CA VAL A 49 -3.94 13.41 24.98
C VAL A 49 -2.59 13.71 24.37
N THR A 50 -1.52 13.49 25.13
CA THR A 50 -0.16 13.62 24.63
C THR A 50 0.45 12.23 24.49
N TYR A 51 1.08 11.95 23.34
CA TYR A 51 1.82 10.70 23.15
C TYR A 51 3.23 10.93 22.60
N THR A 52 4.16 10.13 23.09
CA THR A 52 5.52 9.98 22.57
C THR A 52 5.76 8.53 22.18
N GLY A 53 6.33 8.31 21.00
CA GLY A 53 6.82 7.01 20.55
C GLY A 53 8.34 7.02 20.54
N CYS A 54 8.97 6.01 21.14
CA CYS A 54 10.41 5.77 20.99
C CYS A 54 10.64 4.30 20.64
N GLU A 55 11.42 4.04 19.60
CA GLU A 55 11.89 2.70 19.24
C GLU A 55 13.07 2.33 20.15
N SER A 56 12.97 1.18 20.82
CA SER A 56 14.11 0.64 21.59
C SER A 56 14.77 -0.50 20.82
N SER A 57 16.04 -0.35 20.49
CA SER A 57 16.88 -1.36 19.85
C SER A 57 17.67 -2.14 20.90
N ASN A 58 17.07 -3.15 21.54
CA ASN A 58 17.81 -4.09 22.37
C ASN A 58 17.62 -5.53 21.88
N GLY A 59 18.48 -5.93 20.95
CA GLY A 59 19.09 -7.27 20.84
C GLY A 59 18.22 -8.47 20.43
N GLU A 60 16.97 -8.57 20.84
CA GLU A 60 16.09 -9.71 20.52
C GLU A 60 14.65 -9.20 20.41
N LEU A 61 14.05 -9.35 19.22
CA LEU A 61 12.75 -8.82 18.76
C LEU A 61 12.78 -7.33 18.34
N VAL A 62 12.80 -7.14 17.03
CA VAL A 62 12.61 -5.84 16.36
C VAL A 62 11.12 -5.44 16.48
N ASN A 63 10.86 -4.16 16.79
CA ASN A 63 9.54 -3.52 16.97
C ASN A 63 8.87 -3.66 18.36
N ASN A 64 9.51 -3.11 19.39
CA ASN A 64 8.83 -2.71 20.62
C ASN A 64 8.62 -1.18 20.59
N TYR A 65 7.37 -0.74 20.50
CA TYR A 65 7.01 0.67 20.67
C TYR A 65 6.72 0.93 22.14
N LEU A 66 7.48 1.84 22.75
CA LEU A 66 7.12 2.37 24.06
C LEU A 66 6.21 3.57 23.82
N LEU A 67 4.93 3.42 24.13
CA LEU A 67 3.97 4.52 24.03
C LEU A 67 3.72 5.08 25.42
N HIS A 68 4.08 6.35 25.63
CA HIS A 68 3.75 7.07 26.85
C HIS A 68 2.47 7.86 26.61
N LEU A 69 1.38 7.49 27.30
CA LEU A 69 0.11 8.22 27.25
C LEU A 69 -0.06 9.00 28.54
N GLU A 70 -0.31 10.30 28.41
CA GLU A 70 -0.72 11.16 29.49
C GLU A 70 -2.07 11.81 29.16
N ILE A 71 -3.04 11.65 30.05
CA ILE A 71 -4.37 12.27 29.94
C ILE A 71 -4.47 13.32 31.04
N SER A 72 -4.64 14.57 30.63
CA SER A 72 -4.75 15.71 31.55
C SER A 72 -6.14 16.31 31.46
N ARG A 73 -6.69 16.72 32.62
CA ARG A 73 -7.98 17.41 32.71
C ARG A 73 -7.77 18.70 33.51
N GLY A 74 -7.73 19.85 32.85
CA GLY A 74 -7.30 21.11 33.47
C GLY A 74 -5.82 21.07 33.90
N THR A 75 -5.49 21.62 35.09
CA THR A 75 -4.11 21.63 35.63
C THR A 75 -3.70 20.34 36.34
N ASP A 76 -4.60 19.38 36.49
CA ASP A 76 -4.33 18.11 37.16
C ASP A 76 -4.00 17.02 36.12
N SER A 77 -2.76 16.51 36.18
CA SER A 77 -2.38 15.33 35.40
C SER A 77 -2.89 14.06 36.09
N VAL A 78 -3.63 13.22 35.35
CA VAL A 78 -4.19 11.99 35.91
C VAL A 78 -3.61 10.79 35.16
N LYS A 79 -2.77 10.04 35.90
CA LYS A 79 -2.21 8.72 35.56
C LYS A 79 -1.35 8.66 34.30
N THR A 80 -0.04 8.55 34.53
CA THR A 80 0.91 8.02 33.56
C THR A 80 0.78 6.50 33.49
N SER A 81 0.53 5.96 32.30
CA SER A 81 0.52 4.52 32.05
C SER A 81 1.65 4.20 31.08
N ARG A 82 2.67 3.44 31.52
CA ARG A 82 3.68 2.88 30.61
C ARG A 82 3.16 1.56 30.07
N LEU A 83 2.85 1.51 28.77
CA LEU A 83 2.42 0.29 28.11
C LEU A 83 3.57 -0.25 27.26
N TYR A 84 4.02 -1.46 27.58
CA TYR A 84 4.96 -2.22 26.75
C TYR A 84 4.16 -3.02 25.72
N MET A 85 4.22 -2.62 24.46
CA MET A 85 3.65 -3.37 23.35
C MET A 85 4.74 -4.26 22.74
N ALA A 86 4.75 -5.56 23.11
CA ALA A 86 5.46 -6.58 22.34
C ALA A 86 4.57 -7.02 21.17
N SER A 87 5.08 -6.94 19.93
CA SER A 87 4.32 -7.13 18.70
C SER A 87 3.92 -8.59 18.42
N LYS A 88 3.01 -9.15 19.23
CA LYS A 88 2.29 -10.38 18.85
C LYS A 88 1.35 -10.20 17.65
N VAL A 89 1.06 -8.95 17.26
CA VAL A 89 0.16 -8.60 16.15
C VAL A 89 0.85 -8.85 14.80
N GLY A 90 2.13 -8.51 14.64
CA GLY A 90 2.87 -8.74 13.38
C GLY A 90 3.01 -10.23 13.03
N SER A 91 3.19 -11.09 14.03
CA SER A 91 3.36 -12.53 13.81
C SER A 91 2.07 -13.24 13.40
N GLN A 92 0.89 -12.65 13.62
CA GLN A 92 -0.39 -13.21 13.20
C GLN A 92 -0.75 -12.85 11.75
N PHE A 93 -0.38 -11.65 11.27
CA PHE A 93 -0.65 -11.22 9.88
C PHE A 93 0.19 -11.95 8.83
N LEU A 94 1.42 -12.34 9.20
CA LEU A 94 2.32 -13.12 8.36
C LEU A 94 2.01 -14.64 8.37
N GLN A 95 1.05 -15.10 9.18
CA GLN A 95 0.64 -16.50 9.15
C GLN A 95 0.09 -16.86 7.77
N ASN A 96 0.59 -17.98 7.21
CA ASN A 96 0.23 -18.55 5.91
C ASN A 96 0.75 -17.80 4.66
N LEU A 97 1.66 -16.84 4.81
CA LEU A 97 2.41 -16.31 3.67
C LEU A 97 3.55 -17.26 3.29
N GLU A 98 3.81 -17.39 2.00
CA GLU A 98 4.94 -18.19 1.53
C GLU A 98 6.25 -17.45 1.85
N SER A 99 7.30 -18.17 2.21
CA SER A 99 8.60 -17.54 2.44
C SER A 99 9.20 -17.08 1.11
N ILE A 100 9.74 -15.86 1.11
CA ILE A 100 10.44 -15.28 -0.02
C ILE A 100 11.88 -15.04 0.41
N GLU A 101 12.85 -15.58 -0.33
CA GLU A 101 14.26 -15.28 -0.12
C GLU A 101 14.53 -13.79 -0.39
N SER A 102 15.41 -13.19 0.40
CA SER A 102 15.74 -11.76 0.28
C SER A 102 16.35 -11.39 -1.07
N VAL A 103 16.98 -12.34 -1.76
CA VAL A 103 17.45 -12.19 -3.15
C VAL A 103 17.08 -13.45 -3.92
N SER A 104 16.37 -13.31 -5.04
CA SER A 104 16.01 -14.44 -5.90
C SER A 104 16.28 -14.11 -7.36
N LYS A 105 16.99 -14.97 -8.08
CA LYS A 105 17.08 -14.90 -9.54
C LYS A 105 15.86 -15.59 -10.15
N LEU A 106 14.87 -14.79 -10.56
CA LEU A 106 13.58 -15.29 -11.06
C LEU A 106 13.65 -15.74 -12.52
N SER A 107 14.52 -15.12 -13.31
CA SER A 107 14.74 -15.51 -14.71
C SER A 107 16.18 -15.22 -15.16
N LYS A 108 16.46 -15.36 -16.46
CA LYS A 108 17.74 -14.91 -17.02
C LYS A 108 17.92 -13.39 -16.91
N ARG A 109 16.82 -12.63 -16.85
CA ARG A 109 16.79 -11.16 -16.87
C ARG A 109 16.42 -10.54 -15.53
N VAL A 110 15.67 -11.24 -14.70
CA VAL A 110 15.06 -10.66 -13.50
C VAL A 110 15.72 -11.20 -12.23
N ILE A 111 16.27 -10.30 -11.42
CA ILE A 111 16.65 -10.55 -10.03
C ILE A 111 15.70 -9.74 -9.14
N ARG A 112 15.01 -10.41 -8.22
CA ARG A 112 14.22 -9.76 -7.18
C ARG A 112 15.08 -9.56 -5.94
N ILE A 113 15.00 -8.38 -5.34
CA ILE A 113 15.55 -8.06 -4.03
C ILE A 113 14.39 -7.61 -3.14
N LEU A 114 14.21 -8.25 -1.99
CA LEU A 114 13.16 -7.89 -1.06
C LEU A 114 13.56 -6.63 -0.28
N GLY A 115 12.65 -5.68 -0.13
CA GLY A 115 12.84 -4.41 0.56
C GLY A 115 13.00 -4.53 2.09
N MET A 116 12.94 -5.75 2.63
CA MET A 116 13.10 -6.07 4.06
C MET A 116 12.19 -5.25 4.99
N ASN A 117 11.00 -4.93 4.51
CA ASN A 117 9.98 -4.12 5.17
C ASN A 117 8.65 -4.89 5.30
N PRO A 118 8.61 -6.05 5.99
CA PRO A 118 7.39 -6.84 6.11
C PRO A 118 6.31 -6.11 6.90
N GLY A 119 5.05 -6.30 6.52
CA GLY A 119 3.94 -5.59 7.15
C GLY A 119 2.57 -6.01 6.61
N PRO A 120 1.47 -5.49 7.19
CA PRO A 120 0.11 -5.83 6.77
C PRO A 120 -0.20 -5.47 5.32
N MET A 121 0.39 -4.38 4.82
CA MET A 121 0.22 -3.90 3.44
C MET A 121 1.32 -4.43 2.51
N THR A 122 2.56 -4.52 3.01
CA THR A 122 3.74 -4.91 2.23
C THR A 122 4.02 -6.42 2.22
N LEU A 123 3.23 -7.20 2.96
CA LEU A 123 3.37 -8.65 3.11
C LEU A 123 4.77 -9.04 3.64
N GLN A 124 5.53 -9.83 2.88
CA GLN A 124 6.92 -10.17 3.19
C GLN A 124 7.87 -8.97 3.04
N GLY A 125 7.47 -7.95 2.27
CA GLY A 125 8.25 -6.77 1.92
C GLY A 125 7.97 -6.34 0.48
N THR A 126 8.45 -5.17 0.11
CA THR A 126 8.41 -4.68 -1.27
C THR A 126 9.35 -5.51 -2.14
N ASN A 127 8.85 -6.02 -3.26
CA ASN A 127 9.67 -6.64 -4.27
C ASN A 127 10.27 -5.56 -5.17
N THR A 128 11.58 -5.34 -5.07
CA THR A 128 12.31 -4.52 -6.05
C THR A 128 12.96 -5.43 -7.09
N TYR A 129 13.09 -4.96 -8.33
CA TYR A 129 13.54 -5.81 -9.45
C TYR A 129 14.69 -5.18 -10.23
N LEU A 130 15.82 -5.89 -10.30
CA LEU A 130 16.90 -5.59 -11.24
C LEU A 130 16.66 -6.35 -12.54
N VAL A 131 16.54 -5.62 -13.65
CA VAL A 131 16.15 -6.15 -14.96
C VAL A 131 17.23 -5.90 -16.01
N GLY A 132 17.63 -6.96 -16.70
CA GLY A 132 18.63 -6.96 -17.77
C GLY A 132 19.58 -8.16 -17.68
N THR A 133 20.34 -8.43 -18.75
CA THR A 133 21.37 -9.49 -18.76
C THR A 133 22.77 -8.95 -18.58
N GLY A 134 23.02 -7.72 -19.03
CA GLY A 134 24.33 -7.08 -18.98
C GLY A 134 24.69 -6.46 -17.62
N ALA A 135 25.81 -5.73 -17.63
CA ALA A 135 26.32 -5.01 -16.47
C ALA A 135 25.48 -3.79 -16.10
N LYS A 136 24.82 -3.14 -17.07
CA LYS A 136 23.87 -2.05 -16.81
C LYS A 136 22.45 -2.62 -16.72
N ARG A 137 21.74 -2.34 -15.64
CA ARG A 137 20.36 -2.83 -15.41
C ARG A 137 19.40 -1.72 -15.01
N LEU A 138 18.12 -1.99 -15.23
CA LEU A 138 17.01 -1.15 -14.77
C LEU A 138 16.61 -1.63 -13.37
N LEU A 139 16.33 -0.72 -12.45
CA LEU A 139 15.73 -1.03 -11.14
C LEU A 139 14.24 -0.63 -11.17
N ILE A 140 13.36 -1.50 -10.72
CA ILE A 140 11.95 -1.21 -10.48
C ILE A 140 11.71 -1.13 -8.97
N ASP A 141 11.20 0.01 -8.52
CA ASP A 141 10.95 0.38 -7.12
C ASP A 141 12.19 0.36 -6.20
N THR A 142 12.06 0.98 -5.03
CA THR A 142 13.20 1.22 -4.12
C THR A 142 12.95 0.81 -2.67
N GLY A 143 11.76 0.32 -2.32
CA GLY A 143 11.45 -0.08 -0.95
C GLY A 143 11.11 1.11 -0.04
N SER A 144 11.02 0.83 1.26
CA SER A 144 10.81 1.83 2.33
C SER A 144 12.09 2.59 2.67
N PRO A 145 12.00 3.81 3.24
CA PRO A 145 13.19 4.57 3.62
C PRO A 145 13.90 3.93 4.82
N ASP A 146 15.23 4.09 4.87
CA ASP A 146 16.08 3.81 6.04
C ASP A 146 16.12 2.33 6.46
N ILE A 147 15.86 1.40 5.53
CA ILE A 147 15.96 -0.04 5.80
C ILE A 147 17.39 -0.54 5.58
N ALA A 148 18.22 -0.49 6.63
CA ALA A 148 19.64 -0.84 6.58
C ALA A 148 19.93 -2.24 6.01
N GLU A 149 19.05 -3.22 6.25
CA GLU A 149 19.21 -4.58 5.71
C GLU A 149 19.06 -4.61 4.19
N TYR A 150 18.03 -3.95 3.64
CA TYR A 150 17.86 -3.79 2.19
C TYR A 150 19.05 -3.09 1.55
N GLN A 151 19.57 -2.04 2.19
CA GLN A 151 20.76 -1.32 1.73
C GLN A 151 22.00 -2.23 1.64
N SER A 152 22.21 -3.06 2.67
CA SER A 152 23.32 -4.01 2.71
C SER A 152 23.19 -5.06 1.60
N ILE A 153 21.99 -5.62 1.41
CA ILE A 153 21.71 -6.62 0.39
C ILE A 153 21.89 -6.04 -1.01
N LEU A 154 21.29 -4.87 -1.30
CA LEU A 154 21.41 -4.22 -2.61
C LEU A 154 22.88 -3.94 -2.94
N ARG A 155 23.64 -3.36 -2.00
CA ARG A 155 25.08 -3.13 -2.17
C ARG A 155 25.82 -4.43 -2.47
N GLY A 156 25.58 -5.47 -1.68
CA GLY A 156 26.21 -6.79 -1.86
C GLY A 156 25.91 -7.39 -3.23
N VAL A 157 24.66 -7.31 -3.69
CA VAL A 157 24.26 -7.79 -5.03
C VAL A 157 24.99 -7.02 -6.13
N LEU A 158 25.01 -5.68 -6.08
CA LEU A 158 25.67 -4.86 -7.10
C LEU A 158 27.19 -5.12 -7.15
N GLU A 159 27.85 -5.21 -5.98
CA GLU A 159 29.30 -5.46 -5.88
C GLU A 159 29.68 -6.87 -6.38
N GLN A 160 28.94 -7.91 -5.97
CA GLN A 160 29.23 -9.30 -6.34
C GLN A 160 29.00 -9.57 -7.83
N THR A 161 28.02 -8.90 -8.43
CA THR A 161 27.65 -9.11 -9.84
C THR A 161 28.33 -8.14 -10.80
N GLY A 162 28.89 -7.04 -10.30
CA GLY A 162 29.40 -5.94 -11.13
C GLY A 162 28.29 -5.16 -11.85
N ILE A 163 27.03 -5.28 -11.39
CA ILE A 163 25.89 -4.57 -11.97
C ILE A 163 25.91 -3.10 -11.53
N SER A 164 25.64 -2.20 -12.47
CA SER A 164 25.28 -0.80 -12.20
C SER A 164 23.83 -0.54 -12.59
N ILE A 165 23.19 0.36 -11.85
CA ILE A 165 21.80 0.76 -12.10
C ILE A 165 21.83 1.95 -13.06
N GLU A 166 21.29 1.76 -14.26
CA GLU A 166 21.23 2.83 -15.28
C GLU A 166 20.05 3.77 -15.01
N ARG A 167 18.89 3.19 -14.69
CA ARG A 167 17.64 3.91 -14.46
C ARG A 167 16.81 3.24 -13.38
N ILE A 168 16.04 4.05 -12.65
CA ILE A 168 15.04 3.62 -11.68
C ILE A 168 13.66 3.95 -12.26
N LEU A 169 12.77 2.97 -12.28
CA LEU A 169 11.37 3.09 -12.68
C LEU A 169 10.52 2.88 -11.42
N LEU A 170 9.76 3.90 -10.99
CA LEU A 170 8.89 3.80 -9.81
C LEU A 170 7.46 3.52 -10.24
N THR A 171 6.87 2.45 -9.72
CA THR A 171 5.51 2.05 -10.08
C THR A 171 4.49 3.09 -9.65
N HIS A 172 4.62 3.69 -8.46
CA HIS A 172 3.72 4.73 -7.95
C HIS A 172 4.32 5.47 -6.75
N TRP A 173 3.61 6.49 -6.22
CA TRP A 173 4.11 7.39 -5.18
C TRP A 173 4.19 6.82 -3.75
N HIS A 174 3.61 5.65 -3.44
CA HIS A 174 3.57 5.18 -2.06
C HIS A 174 4.97 4.99 -1.46
N ARG A 175 5.05 5.30 -0.15
CA ARG A 175 6.29 5.36 0.64
C ARG A 175 7.15 4.11 0.53
N ASP A 176 6.57 2.93 0.42
CA ASP A 176 7.28 1.67 0.36
C ASP A 176 7.76 1.29 -1.05
N HIS A 177 7.47 2.11 -2.07
CA HIS A 177 8.01 1.99 -3.42
C HIS A 177 9.03 3.10 -3.71
N VAL A 178 8.82 4.32 -3.19
CA VAL A 178 9.70 5.49 -3.43
C VAL A 178 10.63 5.81 -2.27
N GLY A 179 10.40 5.23 -1.09
CA GLY A 179 11.07 5.64 0.16
C GLY A 179 12.57 5.42 0.16
N GLY A 180 13.02 4.32 -0.43
CA GLY A 180 14.43 3.96 -0.52
C GLY A 180 15.24 4.75 -1.55
N LEU A 181 14.68 5.77 -2.20
CA LEU A 181 15.39 6.54 -3.25
C LEU A 181 16.73 7.10 -2.78
N ARG A 182 16.77 7.75 -1.61
CA ARG A 182 18.02 8.31 -1.04
C ARG A 182 19.08 7.23 -0.84
N ASP A 183 18.64 6.08 -0.33
CA ASP A 183 19.50 4.93 -0.08
C ASP A 183 20.07 4.35 -1.37
N VAL A 184 19.21 4.13 -2.37
CA VAL A 184 19.62 3.63 -3.68
C VAL A 184 20.57 4.60 -4.37
N PHE A 185 20.34 5.92 -4.30
CA PHE A 185 21.24 6.93 -4.88
C PHE A 185 22.62 6.95 -4.22
N ASN A 186 22.67 6.70 -2.90
CA ASN A 186 23.93 6.60 -2.17
C ASN A 186 24.73 5.35 -2.58
N ILE A 187 24.05 4.24 -2.84
CA ILE A 187 24.66 2.95 -3.22
C ILE A 187 25.05 2.91 -4.70
N ALA A 188 24.13 3.30 -5.60
CA ALA A 188 24.29 3.15 -7.04
C ALA A 188 25.31 4.13 -7.60
N LYS A 189 26.25 3.60 -8.42
CA LYS A 189 27.25 4.38 -9.15
C LYS A 189 27.38 3.85 -10.59
N PRO A 190 27.26 4.70 -11.63
CA PRO A 190 26.91 6.13 -11.58
C PRO A 190 25.49 6.37 -11.04
N THR A 191 25.15 7.62 -10.73
CA THR A 191 23.80 7.99 -10.28
C THR A 191 22.77 7.67 -11.37
N PRO A 192 21.73 6.87 -11.07
CA PRO A 192 20.74 6.49 -12.06
C PRO A 192 19.78 7.63 -12.40
N LEU A 193 19.19 7.58 -13.60
CA LEU A 193 18.07 8.45 -13.96
C LEU A 193 16.77 7.93 -13.35
N LEU A 194 15.90 8.82 -12.88
CA LEU A 194 14.70 8.46 -12.13
C LEU A 194 13.43 8.75 -12.93
N HIS A 195 12.53 7.78 -13.02
CA HIS A 195 11.33 7.84 -13.84
C HIS A 195 10.08 7.43 -13.08
N LYS A 196 8.98 8.17 -13.27
CA LYS A 196 7.65 7.87 -12.75
C LYS A 196 6.57 8.57 -13.60
N PHE A 197 5.31 8.19 -13.46
CA PHE A 197 4.21 9.05 -13.95
C PHE A 197 4.02 10.24 -13.02
N ILE A 198 3.44 11.31 -13.54
CA ILE A 198 3.06 12.47 -12.72
C ILE A 198 1.81 12.11 -11.89
N SER A 199 1.85 12.40 -10.59
CA SER A 199 0.67 12.29 -9.71
C SER A 199 -0.03 13.65 -9.60
N ASN A 200 -1.36 13.65 -9.62
CA ASN A 200 -2.16 14.82 -9.25
C ASN A 200 -2.31 14.93 -7.73
N ASN A 201 -1.99 13.87 -6.98
CA ASN A 201 -1.99 13.86 -5.54
C ASN A 201 -0.71 14.52 -4.99
N THR A 202 -0.82 15.82 -4.71
CA THR A 202 0.28 16.61 -4.14
C THR A 202 0.35 16.55 -2.60
N SER A 203 -0.59 15.84 -1.95
CA SER A 203 -0.82 15.95 -0.50
C SER A 203 0.27 15.31 0.36
N GLU A 204 0.98 14.30 -0.13
CA GLU A 204 2.16 13.72 0.55
C GLU A 204 3.50 14.26 0.03
N GLY A 205 3.47 15.24 -0.88
CA GLY A 205 4.65 15.80 -1.51
C GLY A 205 5.39 14.74 -2.33
N ASP A 206 5.14 14.70 -3.64
CA ASP A 206 5.80 13.77 -4.58
C ASP A 206 7.34 13.72 -4.41
N ASN A 207 7.92 14.80 -3.88
CA ASN A 207 9.35 14.97 -3.64
C ASN A 207 9.83 14.60 -2.22
N THR A 208 8.98 14.09 -1.33
CA THR A 208 9.33 13.82 0.09
C THR A 208 10.55 12.91 0.23
N PHE A 209 10.68 11.91 -0.65
CA PHE A 209 11.79 10.95 -0.66
C PHE A 209 12.83 11.23 -1.75
N LEU A 210 12.62 12.29 -2.55
CA LEU A 210 13.53 12.65 -3.63
C LEU A 210 14.88 13.09 -3.03
N PRO A 211 16.01 12.56 -3.53
CA PRO A 211 17.34 13.02 -3.11
C PRO A 211 17.62 14.47 -3.52
N ASP A 212 18.45 15.17 -2.75
CA ASP A 212 18.83 16.54 -3.06
C ASP A 212 19.46 16.65 -4.45
N GLY A 213 18.94 17.58 -5.26
CA GLY A 213 19.40 17.79 -6.64
C GLY A 213 18.97 16.73 -7.66
N ALA A 214 18.22 15.70 -7.24
CA ALA A 214 17.55 14.79 -8.17
C ALA A 214 16.25 15.40 -8.71
N SER A 215 15.79 14.89 -9.85
CA SER A 215 14.49 15.25 -10.42
C SER A 215 13.87 14.04 -11.11
N TYR A 216 12.54 13.96 -11.08
CA TYR A 216 11.80 12.97 -11.84
C TYR A 216 11.83 13.31 -13.33
N GLN A 217 12.13 12.31 -14.16
CA GLN A 217 11.87 12.31 -15.59
C GLN A 217 10.53 11.63 -15.82
N TYR A 218 9.48 12.43 -15.96
CA TYR A 218 8.14 11.90 -16.12
C TYR A 218 8.00 11.09 -17.41
N VAL A 219 7.35 9.95 -17.29
CA VAL A 219 7.08 9.04 -18.41
C VAL A 219 5.66 9.23 -18.94
N SER A 220 5.45 8.82 -20.17
CA SER A 220 4.14 8.70 -20.82
C SER A 220 3.80 7.24 -21.08
N ASP A 221 2.51 6.94 -21.24
CA ASP A 221 2.06 5.60 -21.63
C ASP A 221 2.77 5.14 -22.92
N GLY A 222 3.31 3.92 -22.89
CA GLY A 222 4.02 3.33 -24.02
C GLY A 222 5.49 3.68 -24.14
N ASP A 223 6.06 4.55 -23.29
CA ASP A 223 7.51 4.79 -23.25
C ASP A 223 8.29 3.49 -23.03
N GLU A 224 9.48 3.40 -23.61
CA GLU A 224 10.32 2.20 -23.57
C GLU A 224 11.72 2.49 -23.02
N PHE A 225 12.19 1.57 -22.18
CA PHE A 225 13.51 1.58 -21.57
C PHE A 225 14.26 0.30 -21.95
N GLN A 226 15.44 0.47 -22.56
CA GLN A 226 16.24 -0.63 -23.07
C GLN A 226 17.59 -0.70 -22.37
N VAL A 227 17.96 -1.91 -21.97
CA VAL A 227 19.31 -2.30 -21.54
C VAL A 227 19.67 -3.61 -22.23
N GLU A 228 20.89 -4.10 -22.03
CA GLU A 228 21.30 -5.37 -22.63
C GLU A 228 20.34 -6.50 -22.21
N GLY A 229 19.71 -7.12 -23.21
CA GLY A 229 18.84 -8.27 -23.05
C GLY A 229 17.45 -7.97 -22.49
N ALA A 230 17.05 -6.72 -22.25
CA ALA A 230 15.71 -6.39 -21.75
C ALA A 230 15.16 -5.07 -22.32
N THR A 231 13.87 -5.10 -22.68
CA THR A 231 13.07 -3.96 -23.11
C THR A 231 11.83 -3.86 -22.22
N LEU A 232 11.78 -2.80 -21.42
CA LEU A 232 10.65 -2.47 -20.55
C LEU A 232 9.76 -1.43 -21.22
N ARG A 233 8.48 -1.76 -21.44
CA ARG A 233 7.47 -0.80 -21.90
C ARG A 233 6.55 -0.42 -20.75
N VAL A 234 6.41 0.87 -20.47
CA VAL A 234 5.52 1.36 -19.42
C VAL A 234 4.07 1.38 -19.90
N LEU A 235 3.16 1.05 -19.00
CA LEU A 235 1.71 1.12 -19.18
C LEU A 235 1.14 1.98 -18.05
N HIS A 236 0.42 3.04 -18.39
CA HIS A 236 -0.31 3.81 -17.39
C HIS A 236 -1.49 2.96 -16.90
N THR A 237 -1.47 2.58 -15.62
CA THR A 237 -2.45 1.67 -15.02
C THR A 237 -3.01 2.27 -13.74
N PRO A 238 -3.72 3.41 -13.83
CA PRO A 238 -4.25 4.10 -12.67
C PRO A 238 -5.34 3.27 -11.97
N GLY A 239 -5.60 3.62 -10.72
CA GLY A 239 -6.68 3.05 -9.92
C GLY A 239 -6.21 2.68 -8.52
N HIS A 240 -5.07 1.99 -8.40
CA HIS A 240 -4.40 1.85 -7.11
C HIS A 240 -4.00 3.22 -6.56
N THR A 241 -3.24 3.96 -7.37
CA THR A 241 -3.02 5.42 -7.31
C THR A 241 -3.20 6.00 -8.70
N ASP A 242 -3.25 7.33 -8.83
CA ASP A 242 -3.38 8.01 -10.11
C ASP A 242 -2.12 7.95 -11.00
N ASP A 243 -0.94 7.85 -10.39
CA ASP A 243 0.37 7.73 -11.05
C ASP A 243 0.83 6.29 -11.23
N HIS A 244 -0.03 5.30 -10.93
CA HIS A 244 0.38 3.90 -10.97
C HIS A 244 0.74 3.44 -12.40
N MET A 245 1.88 2.77 -12.53
CA MET A 245 2.29 2.10 -13.77
C MET A 245 2.61 0.62 -13.59
N SER A 246 2.22 -0.13 -14.62
CA SER A 246 2.66 -1.50 -14.85
C SER A 246 3.70 -1.49 -15.96
N ILE A 247 4.62 -2.45 -15.96
CA ILE A 247 5.76 -2.44 -16.87
C ILE A 247 5.89 -3.80 -17.54
N LEU A 248 5.77 -3.84 -18.87
CA LEU A 248 5.91 -5.05 -19.67
C LEU A 248 7.38 -5.32 -19.99
N LEU A 249 7.89 -6.48 -19.58
CA LEU A 249 9.15 -7.04 -20.09
C LEU A 249 8.88 -7.83 -21.36
N LYS A 250 9.19 -7.23 -22.51
CA LYS A 250 8.82 -7.79 -23.83
C LYS A 250 9.42 -9.16 -24.10
N GLU A 251 10.68 -9.38 -23.70
CA GLU A 251 11.41 -10.61 -24.02
C GLU A 251 10.91 -11.84 -23.27
N GLU A 252 10.22 -11.66 -22.15
CA GLU A 252 9.65 -12.74 -21.34
C GLU A 252 8.11 -12.71 -21.35
N ASN A 253 7.51 -11.73 -22.06
CA ASN A 253 6.08 -11.46 -22.01
C ASN A 253 5.54 -11.44 -20.55
N SER A 254 6.30 -10.85 -19.64
CA SER A 254 5.98 -10.79 -18.21
C SER A 254 5.69 -9.35 -17.80
N MET A 255 4.83 -9.17 -16.80
CA MET A 255 4.42 -7.83 -16.35
C MET A 255 4.88 -7.57 -14.91
N PHE A 256 5.56 -6.46 -14.68
CA PHE A 256 5.71 -5.91 -13.34
C PHE A 256 4.47 -5.09 -13.01
N CYS A 257 3.73 -5.47 -11.97
CA CYS A 257 2.38 -4.94 -11.74
C CYS A 257 2.27 -3.95 -10.57
N GLY A 258 3.38 -3.65 -9.89
CA GLY A 258 3.36 -2.84 -8.68
C GLY A 258 2.27 -3.32 -7.73
N ASP A 259 1.49 -2.38 -7.22
CA ASP A 259 0.39 -2.65 -6.29
C ASP A 259 -0.97 -2.76 -6.96
N SER A 260 -1.04 -2.71 -8.29
CA SER A 260 -2.28 -3.08 -8.99
C SER A 260 -2.65 -4.55 -8.76
N ILE A 261 -1.64 -5.43 -8.62
CA ILE A 261 -1.84 -6.86 -8.41
C ILE A 261 -0.80 -7.35 -7.40
N LEU A 262 -1.25 -8.00 -6.33
CA LEU A 262 -0.38 -8.62 -5.32
C LEU A 262 -0.28 -10.12 -5.53
N GLY A 263 0.89 -10.69 -5.23
CA GLY A 263 1.15 -12.14 -5.34
C GLY A 263 0.38 -12.98 -4.34
N GLN A 264 -0.02 -12.36 -3.22
CA GLN A 264 -0.91 -12.94 -2.23
C GLN A 264 -1.84 -11.85 -1.71
N ARG A 265 -3.07 -12.22 -1.36
CA ARG A 265 -4.13 -11.29 -0.90
C ARG A 265 -4.61 -10.31 -1.99
N SER A 266 -5.53 -9.45 -1.58
CA SER A 266 -6.14 -8.41 -2.40
C SER A 266 -5.42 -7.09 -2.21
N THR A 267 -5.28 -6.29 -3.26
CA THR A 267 -4.84 -4.90 -3.16
C THR A 267 -5.97 -3.95 -2.71
N THR A 268 -5.59 -2.72 -2.38
CA THR A 268 -6.47 -1.55 -2.21
C THR A 268 -6.41 -0.65 -3.44
N PHE A 269 -7.37 0.27 -3.58
CA PHE A 269 -7.40 1.22 -4.70
C PHE A 269 -8.13 2.51 -4.31
N GLU A 270 -7.72 3.61 -4.92
CA GLU A 270 -8.33 4.94 -4.82
C GLU A 270 -9.55 5.07 -5.73
N ASP A 271 -9.50 4.51 -6.94
CA ASP A 271 -10.59 4.54 -7.92
C ASP A 271 -10.82 3.18 -8.58
N LEU A 272 -11.99 2.58 -8.34
CA LEU A 272 -12.32 1.26 -8.86
C LEU A 272 -12.56 1.26 -10.38
N SER A 273 -13.09 2.35 -10.94
CA SER A 273 -13.39 2.45 -12.38
C SER A 273 -12.10 2.36 -13.20
N SER A 274 -11.12 3.21 -12.89
CA SER A 274 -9.78 3.19 -13.49
C SER A 274 -9.06 1.89 -13.20
N TYR A 275 -9.13 1.39 -11.97
CA TYR A 275 -8.51 0.13 -11.58
C TYR A 275 -9.00 -1.05 -12.44
N MET A 276 -10.30 -1.18 -12.67
CA MET A 276 -10.86 -2.25 -13.50
C MET A 276 -10.47 -2.12 -14.97
N LYS A 277 -10.41 -0.89 -15.51
CA LYS A 277 -9.89 -0.62 -16.86
C LYS A 277 -8.41 -1.01 -16.97
N SER A 278 -7.61 -0.73 -15.95
CA SER A 278 -6.21 -1.10 -15.86
C SER A 278 -5.99 -2.62 -15.81
N LEU A 279 -6.78 -3.36 -15.03
CA LEU A 279 -6.72 -4.83 -15.01
C LEU A 279 -7.06 -5.44 -16.38
N GLU A 280 -8.08 -4.92 -17.06
CA GLU A 280 -8.45 -5.36 -18.42
C GLU A 280 -7.35 -5.04 -19.43
N LEU A 281 -6.70 -3.86 -19.32
CA LEU A 281 -5.55 -3.50 -20.13
C LEU A 281 -4.39 -4.50 -19.92
N ILE A 282 -3.98 -4.75 -18.66
CA ILE A 282 -2.92 -5.72 -18.33
C ILE A 282 -3.26 -7.11 -18.90
N LYS A 283 -4.50 -7.58 -18.71
CA LYS A 283 -4.96 -8.86 -19.25
C LYS A 283 -4.89 -8.93 -20.78
N SER A 284 -5.14 -7.82 -21.47
CA SER A 284 -5.11 -7.77 -22.95
C SER A 284 -3.73 -8.08 -23.53
N TYR A 285 -2.66 -7.81 -22.79
CA TYR A 285 -1.28 -8.17 -23.16
C TYR A 285 -0.99 -9.67 -23.04
N LYS A 286 -1.89 -10.44 -22.40
CA LYS A 286 -1.76 -11.88 -22.16
C LYS A 286 -0.38 -12.24 -21.59
N PRO A 287 0.05 -11.62 -20.47
CA PRO A 287 1.35 -11.91 -19.88
C PRO A 287 1.44 -13.39 -19.51
N GLU A 288 2.65 -13.95 -19.58
CA GLU A 288 2.96 -15.30 -19.07
C GLU A 288 3.06 -15.26 -17.55
N LEU A 289 3.85 -14.31 -17.00
CA LEU A 289 4.06 -14.14 -15.57
C LEU A 289 3.68 -12.73 -15.10
N LEU A 290 3.27 -12.60 -13.83
CA LEU A 290 3.20 -11.32 -13.14
C LEU A 290 4.24 -11.25 -12.01
N TYR A 291 4.98 -10.15 -11.96
CA TYR A 291 5.92 -9.77 -10.92
C TYR A 291 5.29 -8.65 -10.08
N PRO A 292 4.64 -8.97 -8.95
CA PRO A 292 3.90 -7.99 -8.16
C PRO A 292 4.83 -7.11 -7.30
N GLY A 293 4.33 -5.98 -6.83
CA GLY A 293 4.99 -5.13 -5.82
C GLY A 293 5.17 -5.85 -4.49
N HIS A 294 4.25 -6.74 -4.13
CA HIS A 294 4.35 -7.58 -2.93
C HIS A 294 3.92 -9.03 -3.18
N GLY A 295 4.52 -9.96 -2.44
CA GLY A 295 4.19 -11.38 -2.50
C GLY A 295 4.92 -12.15 -3.61
N ILE A 296 4.43 -13.36 -3.88
CA ILE A 296 5.07 -14.31 -4.80
C ILE A 296 4.81 -14.00 -6.28
N VAL A 297 5.62 -14.56 -7.17
CA VAL A 297 5.40 -14.51 -8.62
C VAL A 297 4.11 -15.24 -8.99
N ILE A 298 3.37 -14.73 -9.96
CA ILE A 298 2.13 -15.35 -10.46
C ILE A 298 2.40 -15.97 -11.82
N GLU A 299 2.34 -17.31 -11.91
CA GLU A 299 2.70 -18.05 -13.15
C GLU A 299 1.56 -18.25 -14.15
N ASN A 300 0.31 -18.30 -13.68
CA ASN A 300 -0.87 -18.45 -14.55
C ASN A 300 -1.58 -17.11 -14.72
N ALA A 301 -0.83 -16.11 -15.21
CA ALA A 301 -1.20 -14.71 -15.12
C ALA A 301 -2.58 -14.39 -15.71
N VAL A 302 -2.92 -14.91 -16.89
CA VAL A 302 -4.24 -14.66 -17.52
C VAL A 302 -5.39 -15.27 -16.71
N THR A 303 -5.23 -16.51 -16.25
CA THR A 303 -6.25 -17.18 -15.42
C THR A 303 -6.45 -16.42 -14.11
N PHE A 304 -5.35 -16.06 -13.44
CA PHE A 304 -5.38 -15.25 -12.22
C PHE A 304 -6.10 -13.91 -12.46
N LEU A 305 -5.76 -13.18 -13.52
CA LEU A 305 -6.41 -11.90 -13.86
C LEU A 305 -7.90 -12.06 -14.09
N CYS A 306 -8.34 -13.11 -14.80
CA CYS A 306 -9.76 -13.40 -14.98
C CYS A 306 -10.48 -13.60 -13.64
N GLU A 307 -9.90 -14.39 -12.73
CA GLU A 307 -10.46 -14.61 -11.38
C GLU A 307 -10.47 -13.32 -10.56
N TYR A 308 -9.39 -12.53 -10.62
CA TYR A 308 -9.23 -11.27 -9.89
C TYR A 308 -10.26 -10.22 -10.32
N ILE A 309 -10.49 -10.10 -11.63
CA ILE A 309 -11.52 -9.24 -12.23
C ILE A 309 -12.92 -9.74 -11.86
N GLN A 310 -13.16 -11.06 -11.99
CA GLN A 310 -14.46 -11.64 -11.69
C GLN A 310 -14.84 -11.47 -10.22
N HIS A 311 -13.86 -11.56 -9.31
CA HIS A 311 -14.09 -11.31 -7.89
C HIS A 311 -14.67 -9.90 -7.64
N ARG A 312 -14.21 -8.87 -8.35
CA ARG A 312 -14.77 -7.51 -8.26
C ARG A 312 -16.14 -7.40 -8.93
N ASN A 313 -16.29 -7.97 -10.12
CA ASN A 313 -17.58 -7.98 -10.82
C ASN A 313 -18.66 -8.69 -9.99
N SER A 314 -18.33 -9.75 -9.26
CA SER A 314 -19.27 -10.43 -8.37
C SER A 314 -19.83 -9.51 -7.27
N ARG A 315 -19.03 -8.53 -6.81
CA ARG A 315 -19.51 -7.55 -5.84
C ARG A 315 -20.43 -6.52 -6.47
N ASP A 316 -20.15 -6.07 -7.69
CA ASP A 316 -21.06 -5.23 -8.48
C ASP A 316 -22.42 -5.93 -8.67
N GLU A 317 -22.41 -7.21 -9.04
CA GLU A 317 -23.60 -8.03 -9.21
C GLU A 317 -24.43 -8.12 -7.92
N GLN A 318 -23.79 -8.38 -6.77
CA GLN A 318 -24.46 -8.41 -5.48
C GLN A 318 -25.12 -7.07 -5.10
N ILE A 319 -24.45 -5.94 -5.37
CA ILE A 319 -25.01 -4.61 -5.13
C ILE A 319 -26.26 -4.40 -5.99
N LEU A 320 -26.16 -4.68 -7.28
CA LEU A 320 -27.27 -4.49 -8.22
C LEU A 320 -28.45 -5.40 -7.90
N GLU A 321 -28.20 -6.67 -7.51
CA GLU A 321 -29.26 -7.58 -7.08
C GLU A 321 -29.95 -7.11 -5.80
N THR A 322 -29.18 -6.57 -4.84
CA THR A 322 -29.72 -6.04 -3.58
C THR A 322 -30.64 -4.85 -3.85
N LEU A 323 -30.21 -3.91 -4.71
CA LEU A 323 -31.01 -2.76 -5.11
C LEU A 323 -32.27 -3.18 -5.86
N LYS A 324 -32.16 -4.10 -6.83
CA LYS A 324 -33.31 -4.61 -7.61
C LYS A 324 -34.39 -5.30 -6.77
N LYS A 325 -34.00 -5.91 -5.64
CA LYS A 325 -34.94 -6.58 -4.73
C LYS A 325 -35.63 -5.61 -3.77
N SER A 326 -35.14 -4.37 -3.65
CA SER A 326 -35.72 -3.35 -2.80
C SER A 326 -36.85 -2.61 -3.53
N GLU A 327 -37.96 -2.37 -2.84
CA GLU A 327 -39.04 -1.52 -3.36
C GLU A 327 -38.72 -0.01 -3.22
N ASN A 328 -37.76 0.34 -2.36
CA ASN A 328 -37.38 1.72 -2.07
C ASN A 328 -35.86 1.92 -2.20
N PRO A 329 -35.38 3.15 -2.51
CA PRO A 329 -33.96 3.46 -2.45
C PRO A 329 -33.33 3.12 -1.09
N LEU A 330 -32.10 2.58 -1.10
CA LEU A 330 -31.39 2.10 0.08
C LEU A 330 -30.28 3.04 0.54
N LEU A 331 -30.13 3.23 1.85
CA LEU A 331 -28.98 3.85 2.49
C LEU A 331 -27.74 2.95 2.38
N ILE A 332 -26.55 3.54 2.51
CA ILE A 332 -25.30 2.76 2.47
C ILE A 332 -25.20 1.76 3.61
N GLU A 333 -25.72 2.08 4.80
CA GLU A 333 -25.76 1.18 5.95
C GLU A 333 -26.65 -0.04 5.70
N GLU A 334 -27.75 0.13 4.97
CA GLU A 334 -28.66 -0.96 4.58
C GLU A 334 -27.99 -1.88 3.57
N LEU A 335 -27.31 -1.31 2.56
CA LEU A 335 -26.50 -2.06 1.60
C LEU A 335 -25.34 -2.79 2.27
N LEU A 336 -24.63 -2.12 3.18
CA LEU A 336 -23.52 -2.70 3.92
C LEU A 336 -23.99 -3.92 4.72
N SER A 337 -25.09 -3.79 5.46
CA SER A 337 -25.66 -4.88 6.24
C SER A 337 -26.13 -6.06 5.38
N ALA A 338 -26.67 -5.79 4.18
CA ALA A 338 -27.14 -6.83 3.27
C ALA A 338 -25.99 -7.60 2.59
N ILE A 339 -24.90 -6.90 2.25
CA ILE A 339 -23.80 -7.42 1.42
C ILE A 339 -22.65 -7.99 2.26
N TYR A 340 -22.51 -7.51 3.50
CA TYR A 340 -21.45 -7.88 4.44
C TYR A 340 -22.02 -8.42 5.76
N SER A 341 -22.93 -9.40 5.68
CA SER A 341 -23.66 -9.95 6.83
C SER A 341 -22.79 -10.57 7.93
N ASP A 342 -21.59 -11.05 7.60
CA ASP A 342 -20.75 -11.86 8.49
C ASP A 342 -19.33 -11.29 8.69
N ILE A 343 -19.17 -9.96 8.60
CA ILE A 343 -17.86 -9.33 8.81
C ILE A 343 -17.71 -8.84 10.25
N SER A 344 -16.50 -8.99 10.81
CA SER A 344 -16.16 -8.51 12.14
C SER A 344 -16.12 -6.97 12.19
N ASP A 345 -16.42 -6.38 13.35
CA ASP A 345 -16.56 -4.92 13.52
C ASP A 345 -15.33 -4.12 13.05
N ASN A 346 -14.14 -4.68 13.25
CA ASN A 346 -12.87 -4.08 12.81
C ASN A 346 -12.71 -3.99 11.29
N LEU A 347 -13.51 -4.72 10.50
CA LEU A 347 -13.49 -4.69 9.04
C LEU A 347 -14.62 -3.84 8.44
N LEU A 348 -15.59 -3.39 9.24
CA LEU A 348 -16.74 -2.61 8.76
C LEU A 348 -16.33 -1.33 8.05
N ILE A 349 -15.31 -0.63 8.55
CA ILE A 349 -14.82 0.61 7.94
C ILE A 349 -14.25 0.33 6.54
N ALA A 350 -13.42 -0.71 6.42
CA ALA A 350 -12.84 -1.11 5.14
C ALA A 350 -13.91 -1.59 4.15
N ALA A 351 -14.90 -2.35 4.62
CA ALA A 351 -16.03 -2.79 3.82
C ALA A 351 -16.91 -1.62 3.34
N LYS A 352 -17.19 -0.64 4.21
CA LYS A 352 -17.92 0.58 3.83
C LYS A 352 -17.16 1.39 2.79
N ARG A 353 -15.83 1.55 2.93
CA ARG A 353 -14.99 2.20 1.92
C ARG A 353 -15.03 1.43 0.59
N ASN A 354 -14.89 0.11 0.62
CA ASN A 354 -14.99 -0.71 -0.59
C ASN A 354 -16.36 -0.58 -1.27
N LEU A 355 -17.45 -0.64 -0.50
CA LEU A 355 -18.81 -0.44 -1.01
C LEU A 355 -18.98 0.93 -1.68
N LEU A 356 -18.44 2.01 -1.10
CA LEU A 356 -18.46 3.34 -1.70
C LEU A 356 -17.76 3.37 -3.07
N LEU A 357 -16.62 2.68 -3.22
CA LEU A 357 -15.89 2.61 -4.49
C LEU A 357 -16.70 1.88 -5.57
N HIS A 358 -17.37 0.78 -5.19
CA HIS A 358 -18.29 0.07 -6.09
C HIS A 358 -19.49 0.92 -6.50
N LEU A 359 -20.11 1.63 -5.55
CA LEU A 359 -21.23 2.53 -5.83
C LEU A 359 -20.81 3.67 -6.77
N GLY A 360 -19.66 4.29 -6.52
CA GLY A 360 -19.12 5.35 -7.39
C GLY A 360 -18.89 4.87 -8.83
N LYS A 361 -18.28 3.68 -9.01
CA LYS A 361 -18.11 3.07 -10.33
C LYS A 361 -19.45 2.79 -11.02
N LEU A 362 -20.40 2.16 -10.32
CA LEU A 362 -21.71 1.82 -10.89
C LEU A 362 -22.54 3.06 -11.24
N GLU A 363 -22.38 4.15 -10.49
CA GLU A 363 -22.99 5.45 -10.76
C GLU A 363 -22.39 6.10 -12.02
N GLU A 364 -21.06 6.09 -12.17
CA GLU A 364 -20.37 6.55 -13.40
C GLU A 364 -20.85 5.77 -14.64
N GLU A 365 -21.04 4.46 -14.49
CA GLU A 365 -21.59 3.57 -15.52
C GLU A 365 -23.09 3.75 -15.76
N LYS A 366 -23.77 4.62 -15.00
CA LYS A 366 -25.23 4.87 -15.04
C LYS A 366 -26.06 3.61 -14.80
N ARG A 367 -25.54 2.65 -14.03
CA ARG A 367 -26.24 1.40 -13.68
C ARG A 367 -27.02 1.51 -12.39
N ILE A 368 -26.63 2.47 -11.54
CA ILE A 368 -27.35 2.91 -10.35
C ILE A 368 -27.49 4.45 -10.40
N CYS A 369 -28.36 5.00 -9.58
CA CYS A 369 -28.45 6.43 -9.34
C CYS A 369 -28.53 6.73 -7.84
N LYS A 370 -28.11 7.94 -7.47
CA LYS A 370 -28.26 8.46 -6.12
C LYS A 370 -29.44 9.42 -6.04
N ILE A 371 -30.35 9.15 -5.10
CA ILE A 371 -31.53 9.99 -4.81
C ILE A 371 -31.39 10.46 -3.36
N ASP A 372 -31.18 11.76 -3.17
CA ASP A 372 -30.75 12.37 -1.90
C ASP A 372 -29.45 11.72 -1.36
N ASN A 373 -29.59 10.77 -0.43
CA ASN A 373 -28.48 10.00 0.17
C ASN A 373 -28.69 8.48 0.06
N LYS A 374 -29.62 8.07 -0.80
CA LYS A 374 -29.97 6.67 -1.02
C LYS A 374 -29.62 6.26 -2.45
N TRP A 375 -29.43 4.98 -2.65
CA TRP A 375 -29.06 4.37 -3.92
C TRP A 375 -30.22 3.55 -4.47
N ASP A 376 -30.42 3.61 -5.78
CA ASP A 376 -31.47 2.87 -6.49
C ASP A 376 -31.02 2.50 -7.91
N ILE A 377 -31.82 1.68 -8.60
CA ILE A 377 -31.70 1.43 -10.03
C ILE A 377 -32.41 2.56 -10.79
N PRO A 378 -31.83 3.10 -11.89
CA PRO A 378 -32.50 4.11 -12.69
C PRO A 378 -33.82 3.57 -13.24
N GLN A 379 -34.92 4.33 -13.08
CA GLN A 379 -36.17 4.04 -13.76
C GLN A 379 -36.00 4.47 -15.23
N ASN A 380 -36.20 3.52 -16.15
CA ASN A 380 -36.13 3.76 -17.60
C ASN A 380 -37.19 4.76 -18.08
#